data_AF-A0A059W857-F1
#
_entry.id   AF-A0A059W857-F1
#
_cell.length_a   1.000
_cell.length_b   1.000
_cell.length_c   1.000
_cell.angle_alpha   90.00
_cell.angle_beta   90.00
_cell.angle_gamma   90.00
#
_symmetry.space_group_name_H-M   'P 1'
#
loop_
_entity.id
_entity.type
_entity.pdbx_description
1 polymer ?
#
loop_
_entity_poly.entity_id
_entity_poly.type
_entity_poly.pdbx_seq_one_letter_code
_entity_poly.pdbx_strand_id
1 'polypeptide(L)'
;MSVTTLVLLLAAAVAVVLGAVALCTARVLRRQITALHAELVAARADATARAQAASVAATAVPAARGVPTGETPLADIRAAVADALAEERERELAEARAFWAAQEARESLNADAPSLSGPLPGFGDDGPLDGREGRREQSERLELDRFDGHPFVPRQADLAGLESLLGPEGLEPLPALEPVEALESLESLETLESVEALEALDAPEFELAEESESAELAAARRRHPSHPDFSPMPAVADHERTVARLAELAHEGTPLADVRPGPLGTLDVYVFADGTTLCLTPGDRETAESVAGALRDGHCPVLLGGSGISGAYALTFSWGERRDENVYILADRVIASL
;
A
#
# COMPACT_ATOMS: atom_id res chain seq x y z
N MET A 1 36.64 23.15 -66.63
CA MET A 1 36.07 22.68 -65.34
C MET A 1 34.85 21.85 -65.68
N SER A 2 34.78 20.59 -65.25
CA SER A 2 33.65 19.71 -65.57
C SER A 2 32.46 20.03 -64.66
N VAL A 3 31.23 19.79 -65.13
CA VAL A 3 30.00 19.93 -64.32
C VAL A 3 30.12 19.15 -63.01
N THR A 4 30.75 17.97 -63.06
CA THR A 4 31.01 17.13 -61.88
C THR A 4 31.92 17.79 -60.84
N THR A 5 32.96 18.52 -61.24
CA THR A 5 33.82 19.23 -60.28
C THR A 5 33.06 20.37 -59.59
N LEU A 6 32.18 21.05 -60.34
CA LEU A 6 31.37 22.14 -59.79
C LEU A 6 30.31 21.61 -58.80
N VAL A 7 29.64 20.50 -59.11
CA VAL A 7 28.69 19.83 -58.20
C VAL A 7 29.37 19.36 -56.91
N LEU A 8 30.56 18.75 -57.01
CA LEU A 8 31.32 18.31 -55.84
C LEU A 8 31.75 19.47 -54.95
N LEU A 9 32.20 20.59 -55.54
CA LEU A 9 32.55 21.80 -54.78
C LEU A 9 31.33 22.41 -54.08
N LEU A 10 30.17 22.42 -54.73
CA LEU A 10 28.93 22.95 -54.17
C LEU A 10 28.42 22.06 -53.02
N ALA A 11 28.47 20.73 -53.19
CA ALA A 11 28.15 19.79 -52.12
C ALA A 11 29.09 19.92 -50.91
N ALA A 12 30.40 20.05 -51.14
CA ALA A 12 31.37 20.28 -50.08
C ALA A 12 31.12 21.61 -49.34
N ALA A 13 30.81 22.69 -50.07
CA ALA A 13 30.47 23.97 -49.46
C ALA A 13 29.22 23.87 -48.57
N VAL A 14 28.16 23.21 -49.05
CA VAL A 14 26.93 22.98 -48.27
C VAL A 14 27.22 22.15 -47.02
N ALA A 15 28.02 21.08 -47.13
CA ALA A 15 28.40 20.26 -45.98
C ALA A 15 29.15 21.05 -44.92
N VAL A 16 30.09 21.93 -45.31
CA VAL A 16 30.82 22.79 -44.38
C VAL A 16 29.89 23.80 -43.70
N VAL A 17 28.96 24.42 -44.44
CA VAL A 17 27.98 25.35 -43.87
C VAL A 17 27.07 24.64 -42.87
N LEU A 18 26.54 23.47 -43.21
CA LEU A 18 25.72 22.66 -42.29
C LEU A 18 26.50 22.25 -41.05
N GLY A 19 27.76 21.83 -41.20
CA GLY A 19 28.64 21.52 -40.07
C GLY A 19 28.89 22.74 -39.16
N ALA A 20 29.10 23.92 -39.74
CA ALA A 20 29.28 25.15 -38.98
C ALA A 20 28.00 25.55 -38.21
N VAL A 21 26.83 25.43 -38.83
CA VAL A 21 25.54 25.68 -38.18
C VAL A 21 25.32 24.70 -37.03
N ALA A 22 25.54 23.40 -37.24
CA ALA A 22 25.41 22.38 -36.20
C ALA A 22 26.37 22.62 -35.02
N LEU A 23 27.60 23.06 -35.28
CA LEU A 23 28.55 23.40 -34.23
C LEU A 23 28.12 24.65 -33.45
N CYS A 24 27.58 25.67 -34.13
CA CYS A 24 27.05 26.87 -33.49
C CYS A 24 25.83 26.55 -32.62
N THR A 25 24.88 25.74 -33.10
CA THR A 25 23.71 25.32 -32.29
C THR A 25 24.13 24.51 -31.07
N ALA A 26 25.06 23.56 -31.23
CA ALA A 26 25.60 22.79 -30.11
C ALA A 26 26.28 23.69 -29.07
N ARG A 27 27.02 24.72 -29.50
CA ARG A 27 27.64 25.70 -28.58
C ARG A 27 26.61 26.56 -27.86
N VAL A 28 25.54 26.98 -28.53
CA VAL A 28 24.46 27.75 -27.92
C VAL A 28 23.70 26.90 -26.90
N LEU A 29 23.34 25.67 -27.26
CA LEU A 29 22.70 24.72 -26.35
C LEU A 29 23.57 24.45 -25.11
N ARG A 30 24.87 24.23 -25.31
CA ARG A 30 25.79 24.05 -24.17
C ARG A 30 25.79 25.26 -23.23
N ARG A 31 25.76 26.49 -23.77
CA ARG A 31 25.67 27.72 -22.97
C ARG A 31 24.34 27.81 -22.23
N GLN A 32 23.23 27.48 -22.88
CA GLN A 32 21.90 27.46 -22.26
C GLN A 32 21.82 26.44 -21.13
N ILE A 33 22.35 25.23 -21.32
CA ILE A 33 22.41 24.20 -20.28
C ILE A 33 23.27 24.67 -19.09
N THR A 34 24.43 25.28 -19.35
CA THR A 34 25.25 25.82 -18.24
C THR A 34 24.57 26.96 -17.50
N ALA A 35 23.80 27.80 -18.19
CA ALA A 35 23.03 28.87 -17.57
C ALA A 35 21.89 28.31 -16.71
N LEU A 36 21.08 27.39 -17.26
CA LEU A 36 20.02 26.69 -16.54
C LEU A 36 20.54 25.93 -15.32
N HIS A 37 21.69 25.27 -15.44
CA HIS A 37 22.32 24.59 -14.31
C HIS A 37 22.71 25.58 -13.20
N ALA A 38 23.26 26.76 -13.57
CA ALA A 38 23.58 27.80 -12.59
C ALA A 38 22.33 28.38 -11.92
N GLU A 39 21.25 28.59 -12.68
CA GLU A 39 19.95 29.03 -12.16
C GLU A 39 19.34 28.00 -11.20
N LEU A 40 19.40 26.71 -11.53
CA LEU A 40 18.89 25.63 -10.68
C LEU A 40 19.70 25.51 -9.38
N VAL A 41 21.02 25.60 -9.45
CA VAL A 41 21.90 25.62 -8.27
C VAL A 41 21.57 26.82 -7.37
N ALA A 42 21.36 28.01 -7.93
CA ALA A 42 20.97 29.19 -7.18
C ALA A 42 19.58 29.02 -6.52
N ALA A 43 18.59 28.53 -7.27
CA ALA A 43 17.25 28.26 -6.74
C ALA A 43 17.25 27.24 -5.61
N ARG A 44 18.08 26.18 -5.72
CA ARG A 44 18.26 25.18 -4.66
C ARG A 44 18.93 25.77 -3.42
N ALA A 45 19.96 26.62 -3.60
CA ALA A 45 20.58 27.33 -2.49
C ALA A 45 19.57 28.22 -1.74
N ASP A 46 18.75 28.98 -2.47
CA ASP A 46 17.69 29.81 -1.89
C ASP A 46 16.63 28.97 -1.16
N ALA A 47 16.26 27.80 -1.71
CA ALA A 47 15.35 26.87 -1.06
C ALA A 47 15.93 26.32 0.24
N THR A 48 17.22 25.94 0.25
CA THR A 48 17.89 25.48 1.47
C THR A 48 18.00 26.58 2.53
N ALA A 49 18.28 27.83 2.14
CA ALA A 49 18.31 28.96 3.06
C ALA A 49 16.92 29.24 3.67
N ARG A 50 15.85 29.16 2.87
CA ARG A 50 14.47 29.26 3.36
C ARG A 50 14.10 28.12 4.29
N ALA A 51 14.46 26.88 3.97
CA ALA A 51 14.23 25.71 4.83
C ALA A 51 14.98 25.81 6.16
N GLN A 52 16.23 26.30 6.15
CA GLN A 52 17.00 26.56 7.37
C GLN A 52 16.36 27.67 8.22
N ALA A 53 15.92 28.77 7.60
CA ALA A 53 15.22 29.83 8.31
C ALA A 53 13.88 29.35 8.90
N ALA A 54 13.14 28.54 8.15
CA ALA A 54 11.89 27.91 8.60
C ALA A 54 12.14 26.88 9.71
N SER A 55 13.22 26.09 9.64
CA SER A 55 13.61 25.13 10.69
C SER A 55 13.99 25.82 12.00
N VAL A 56 14.70 26.95 11.94
CA VAL A 56 14.99 27.79 13.11
C VAL A 56 13.71 28.42 13.69
N ALA A 57 12.72 28.72 12.84
CA ALA A 57 11.41 29.19 13.31
C ALA A 57 10.51 28.06 13.84
N ALA A 58 10.65 26.85 13.29
CA ALA A 58 9.87 25.65 13.62
C ALA A 58 10.51 24.81 14.74
N THR A 59 11.56 25.31 15.40
CA THR A 59 12.16 24.67 16.59
C THR A 59 11.27 24.85 17.82
N ALA A 60 10.03 24.38 17.74
CA ALA A 60 9.11 24.25 18.86
C ALA A 60 8.05 23.20 18.53
N VAL A 61 8.46 21.98 18.18
CA VAL A 61 7.57 20.82 18.33
C VAL A 61 7.34 20.64 19.83
N PRO A 62 6.10 20.73 20.33
CA PRO A 62 5.83 20.52 21.75
C PRO A 62 6.29 19.12 22.14
N ALA A 63 7.07 19.01 23.22
CA ALA A 63 7.43 17.72 23.77
C ALA A 63 6.15 16.91 24.05
N ALA A 64 6.15 15.63 23.69
CA ALA A 64 5.07 14.71 24.03
C ALA A 64 4.79 14.84 25.54
N ARG A 65 3.51 15.05 25.91
CA ARG A 65 3.10 15.13 27.31
C ARG A 65 3.62 13.88 28.04
N GLY A 66 4.61 14.06 28.91
CA GLY A 66 5.07 13.00 29.79
C GLY A 66 3.92 12.60 30.69
N VAL A 67 3.50 11.34 30.59
CA VAL A 67 2.55 10.75 31.55
C VAL A 67 3.19 10.86 32.95
N PRO A 68 2.48 11.42 33.95
CA PRO A 68 3.05 11.61 35.28
C PRO A 68 3.51 10.26 35.84
N THR A 69 4.75 10.25 36.34
CA THR A 69 5.43 9.13 36.99
C THR A 69 4.91 8.92 38.42
N GLY A 70 3.61 8.69 38.54
CA GLY A 70 2.95 8.34 39.78
C GLY A 70 1.75 7.47 39.44
N GLU A 71 1.82 6.19 39.85
CA GLU A 71 0.93 5.06 39.51
C GLU A 71 1.20 4.49 38.11
N THR A 72 1.56 3.20 38.07
CA THR A 72 2.05 2.47 36.89
C THR A 72 0.90 2.00 36.00
N PRO A 73 0.40 2.82 35.05
CA PRO A 73 -0.82 2.51 34.31
C PRO A 73 -0.58 1.33 33.36
N LEU A 74 0.68 1.15 32.94
CA LEU A 74 1.10 0.08 32.05
C LEU A 74 1.05 -1.31 32.71
N ALA A 75 1.27 -1.39 34.03
CA ALA A 75 1.17 -2.66 34.74
C ALA A 75 -0.30 -3.09 34.85
N ASP A 76 -1.19 -2.13 35.14
CA ASP A 76 -2.63 -2.37 35.23
C ASP A 76 -3.23 -2.71 33.86
N ILE A 77 -2.80 -2.03 32.80
CA ILE A 77 -3.19 -2.37 31.42
C ILE A 77 -2.73 -3.79 31.07
N ARG A 78 -1.49 -4.17 31.41
CA ARG A 78 -0.99 -5.53 31.13
C ARG A 78 -1.75 -6.60 31.92
N ALA A 79 -2.10 -6.33 33.18
CA ALA A 79 -2.92 -7.23 33.99
C ALA A 79 -4.32 -7.38 33.40
N ALA A 80 -4.99 -6.28 33.06
CA ALA A 80 -6.32 -6.30 32.46
C ALA A 80 -6.35 -7.05 31.11
N VAL A 81 -5.32 -6.86 30.27
CA VAL A 81 -5.20 -7.59 29.00
C VAL A 81 -4.93 -9.09 29.24
N ALA A 82 -4.10 -9.44 30.23
CA ALA A 82 -3.84 -10.84 30.56
C ALA A 82 -5.11 -11.55 31.07
N ASP A 83 -5.89 -10.88 31.93
CA ASP A 83 -7.15 -11.41 32.45
C ASP A 83 -8.18 -11.59 31.33
N ALA A 84 -8.32 -10.61 30.43
CA ALA A 84 -9.22 -10.72 29.28
C ALA A 84 -8.85 -11.87 28.33
N LEU A 85 -7.55 -12.07 28.07
CA LEU A 85 -7.08 -13.20 27.26
C LEU A 85 -7.25 -14.55 27.94
N ALA A 86 -7.14 -14.61 29.27
CA ALA A 86 -7.38 -15.83 30.04
C ALA A 86 -8.85 -16.23 30.01
N GLU A 87 -9.77 -15.25 30.16
CA GLU A 87 -11.21 -15.49 30.06
C GLU A 87 -11.60 -15.98 28.66
N GLU A 88 -11.05 -15.38 27.59
CA GLU A 88 -11.30 -15.83 26.22
C GLU A 88 -10.78 -17.26 25.98
N ARG A 89 -9.58 -17.59 26.46
CA ARG A 89 -9.02 -18.95 26.41
C ARG A 89 -9.90 -19.96 27.16
N GLU A 90 -10.47 -19.58 28.30
CA GLU A 90 -11.37 -20.46 29.04
C GLU A 90 -12.67 -20.72 28.29
N ARG A 91 -13.21 -19.71 27.59
CA ARG A 91 -14.37 -19.87 26.70
C ARG A 91 -14.06 -20.82 25.54
N GLU A 92 -12.94 -20.64 24.85
CA GLU A 92 -12.50 -21.55 23.77
C GLU A 92 -12.34 -23.00 24.29
N LEU A 93 -11.75 -23.19 25.47
CA LEU A 93 -11.61 -24.51 26.07
C LEU A 93 -12.95 -25.11 26.53
N ALA A 94 -13.92 -24.29 26.93
CA ALA A 94 -15.26 -24.73 27.27
C ALA A 94 -16.04 -25.17 26.02
N GLU A 95 -15.94 -24.42 24.93
CA GLU A 95 -16.53 -24.78 23.63
C GLU A 95 -15.91 -26.06 23.08
N ALA A 96 -14.58 -26.20 23.15
CA ALA A 96 -13.89 -27.43 22.76
C ALA A 96 -14.36 -28.63 23.59
N ARG A 97 -14.49 -28.48 24.91
CA ARG A 97 -15.03 -29.54 25.78
C ARG A 97 -16.47 -29.90 25.43
N ALA A 98 -17.32 -28.91 25.16
CA ALA A 98 -18.70 -29.13 24.75
C ALA A 98 -18.79 -29.84 23.39
N PHE A 99 -17.95 -29.46 22.43
CA PHE A 99 -17.85 -30.09 21.12
C PHE A 99 -17.48 -31.58 21.26
N TRP A 100 -16.44 -31.89 22.04
CA TRP A 100 -16.02 -33.28 22.26
C TRP A 100 -17.07 -34.10 23.00
N ALA A 101 -17.72 -33.52 24.02
CA ALA A 101 -18.82 -34.19 24.72
C ALA A 101 -20.01 -34.47 23.79
N ALA A 102 -20.35 -33.54 22.88
CA ALA A 102 -21.39 -33.75 21.88
C ALA A 102 -21.01 -34.81 20.83
N GLN A 103 -19.73 -34.89 20.47
CA GLN A 103 -19.22 -35.94 19.59
C GLN A 103 -19.28 -37.32 20.25
N GLU A 104 -18.84 -37.44 21.51
CA GLU A 104 -18.91 -38.69 22.28
C GLU A 104 -20.37 -39.14 22.46
N ALA A 105 -21.30 -38.22 22.72
CA ALA A 105 -22.73 -38.53 22.79
C ALA A 105 -23.31 -39.01 21.43
N ARG A 106 -22.84 -38.46 20.31
CA ARG A 106 -23.20 -38.94 18.96
C ARG A 106 -22.60 -40.31 18.67
N GLU A 107 -21.39 -40.57 19.12
CA GLU A 107 -20.72 -41.87 18.98
C GLU A 107 -21.40 -42.94 19.84
N SER A 108 -21.81 -42.62 21.08
CA SER A 108 -22.59 -43.54 21.92
C SER A 108 -23.96 -43.84 21.33
N LEU A 109 -24.62 -42.84 20.72
CA LEU A 109 -25.90 -43.05 20.03
C LEU A 109 -25.77 -43.92 18.78
N ASN A 110 -24.64 -43.80 18.07
CA ASN A 110 -24.30 -44.66 16.92
C ASN A 110 -23.86 -46.06 17.36
N ALA A 111 -23.28 -46.21 18.56
CA ALA A 111 -22.96 -47.51 19.15
C ALA A 111 -24.22 -48.27 19.62
N ASP A 112 -25.25 -47.55 20.05
CA ASP A 112 -26.57 -48.10 20.41
C ASP A 112 -27.51 -48.31 19.20
N ALA A 113 -27.12 -47.89 18.00
CA ALA A 113 -27.80 -48.28 16.77
C ALA A 113 -27.45 -49.75 16.43
N PRO A 114 -28.43 -50.63 16.16
CA PRO A 114 -28.15 -52.03 15.88
C PRO A 114 -27.28 -52.13 14.63
N SER A 115 -26.04 -52.55 14.81
CA SER A 115 -25.08 -52.80 13.74
C SER A 115 -25.69 -53.81 12.76
N LEU A 116 -26.09 -53.35 11.57
CA LEU A 116 -26.45 -54.19 10.43
C LEU A 116 -25.17 -54.75 9.76
N SER A 117 -24.29 -55.32 10.58
CA SER A 117 -23.00 -55.86 10.19
C SER A 117 -22.70 -57.06 11.08
N GLY A 118 -23.43 -58.14 10.84
CA GLY A 118 -23.19 -59.42 11.51
C GLY A 118 -21.80 -59.98 11.17
N PRO A 119 -21.17 -60.73 12.09
CA PRO A 119 -19.86 -61.34 11.87
C PRO A 119 -19.99 -62.55 10.95
N LEU A 120 -19.26 -62.57 9.84
CA LEU A 120 -19.00 -63.80 9.08
C LEU A 120 -17.66 -64.40 9.55
N PRO A 121 -17.64 -65.65 10.05
CA PRO A 121 -16.43 -66.31 10.47
C PRO A 121 -15.78 -67.05 9.30
N GLY A 122 -14.45 -66.99 9.23
CA GLY A 122 -13.65 -67.88 8.41
C GLY A 122 -12.71 -67.15 7.46
N PHE A 123 -11.45 -67.04 7.86
CA PHE A 123 -10.35 -67.74 7.18
C PHE A 123 -9.12 -67.68 8.11
N GLY A 124 -8.50 -68.84 8.30
CA GLY A 124 -7.46 -69.07 9.30
C GLY A 124 -6.11 -68.43 8.97
N ASP A 125 -5.43 -68.12 10.06
CA ASP A 125 -4.03 -68.48 10.39
C ASP A 125 -3.04 -68.74 9.25
N ASP A 126 -2.00 -67.91 9.24
CA ASP A 126 -0.56 -68.25 9.26
C ASP A 126 0.31 -67.53 8.21
N GLY A 127 1.30 -66.78 8.72
CA GLY A 127 2.62 -66.69 8.09
C GLY A 127 3.17 -65.28 7.81
N PRO A 128 4.49 -65.06 7.99
CA PRO A 128 5.11 -63.80 8.41
C PRO A 128 5.71 -62.99 7.23
N LEU A 129 6.11 -61.72 7.47
CA LEU A 129 7.34 -61.07 6.95
C LEU A 129 7.32 -59.53 7.12
N ASP A 130 8.36 -59.06 7.80
CA ASP A 130 9.18 -57.84 7.64
C ASP A 130 8.66 -56.57 6.94
N GLY A 131 8.83 -55.44 7.66
CA GLY A 131 9.72 -54.38 7.21
C GLY A 131 9.10 -53.10 6.63
N ARG A 132 8.84 -52.08 7.47
CA ARG A 132 9.00 -50.66 7.07
C ARG A 132 8.95 -49.64 8.23
N GLU A 133 9.90 -49.72 9.15
CA GLU A 133 10.35 -48.52 9.87
C GLU A 133 11.42 -47.81 9.01
N GLY A 134 11.33 -46.48 8.85
CA GLY A 134 12.43 -45.69 8.27
C GLY A 134 12.14 -44.85 7.04
N ARG A 135 10.98 -44.19 6.92
CA ARG A 135 10.81 -43.11 5.91
C ARG A 135 9.79 -42.04 6.35
N ARG A 136 10.07 -41.29 7.41
CA ARG A 136 9.34 -40.02 7.67
C ARG A 136 10.18 -38.87 8.24
N GLU A 137 11.45 -39.07 8.61
CA GLU A 137 12.19 -38.02 9.35
C GLU A 137 13.22 -37.21 8.54
N GLN A 138 13.36 -37.43 7.23
CA GLN A 138 14.35 -36.68 6.41
C GLN A 138 13.78 -35.59 5.50
N SER A 139 12.46 -35.46 5.38
CA SER A 139 11.86 -34.45 4.47
C SER A 139 11.65 -33.08 5.10
N GLU A 140 11.63 -32.94 6.43
CA GLU A 140 11.28 -31.66 7.08
C GLU A 140 12.49 -30.79 7.45
N ARG A 141 13.73 -31.26 7.24
CA ARG A 141 14.95 -30.53 7.65
C ARG A 141 15.72 -29.85 6.52
N LEU A 142 15.26 -29.94 5.27
CA LEU A 142 15.93 -29.35 4.09
C LEU A 142 15.22 -28.13 3.51
N GLU A 143 14.10 -27.67 4.08
CA GLU A 143 13.33 -26.53 3.54
C GLU A 143 13.52 -25.21 4.29
N LEU A 144 14.22 -25.18 5.43
CA LEU A 144 14.43 -23.95 6.20
C LEU A 144 15.59 -23.06 5.71
N ASP A 145 16.40 -23.52 4.75
CA ASP A 145 17.65 -22.83 4.33
C ASP A 145 17.61 -22.33 2.88
N ARG A 146 16.42 -22.17 2.30
CA ARG A 146 16.22 -21.64 0.94
C ARG A 146 15.42 -20.34 0.94
N PHE A 147 15.86 -19.36 1.71
CA PHE A 147 15.27 -18.01 1.70
C PHE A 147 16.27 -16.87 1.44
N ASP A 148 17.45 -17.17 0.88
CA ASP A 148 18.37 -16.13 0.41
C ASP A 148 18.38 -16.04 -1.12
N GLY A 149 17.85 -14.93 -1.65
CA GLY A 149 18.27 -14.40 -2.95
C GLY A 149 17.29 -14.49 -4.13
N HIS A 150 15.99 -14.71 -3.90
CA HIS A 150 15.02 -14.56 -5.00
C HIS A 150 14.59 -13.09 -5.15
N PRO A 151 14.82 -12.43 -6.30
CA PRO A 151 14.27 -11.10 -6.53
C PRO A 151 12.75 -11.17 -6.40
N PHE A 152 12.19 -10.30 -5.55
CA PHE A 152 10.76 -10.17 -5.33
C PHE A 152 10.08 -9.79 -6.64
N VAL A 153 9.21 -10.66 -7.14
CA VAL A 153 8.34 -10.39 -8.29
C VAL A 153 6.92 -10.18 -7.76
N PRO A 154 6.31 -8.99 -7.94
CA PRO A 154 4.97 -8.72 -7.45
C PRO A 154 3.96 -9.64 -8.16
N ARG A 155 3.09 -10.28 -7.37
CA ARG A 155 1.92 -10.98 -7.92
C ARG A 155 0.90 -9.94 -8.33
N GLN A 156 0.50 -9.98 -9.59
CA GLN A 156 -0.63 -9.22 -10.10
C GLN A 156 -1.83 -9.50 -9.18
N ALA A 157 -2.39 -8.45 -8.58
CA ALA A 157 -3.72 -8.53 -7.99
C ALA A 157 -4.68 -8.98 -9.11
N ASP A 158 -5.53 -9.95 -8.79
CA ASP A 158 -6.56 -10.47 -9.67
C ASP A 158 -7.31 -9.33 -10.37
N LEU A 159 -7.62 -9.52 -11.66
CA LEU A 159 -8.37 -8.61 -12.53
C LEU A 159 -9.84 -8.39 -12.10
N ALA A 160 -10.18 -8.66 -10.84
CA ALA A 160 -11.48 -8.43 -10.24
C ALA A 160 -11.71 -6.91 -10.07
N GLY A 161 -12.25 -6.27 -11.10
CA GLY A 161 -12.56 -4.83 -11.09
C GLY A 161 -12.60 -4.14 -12.46
N LEU A 162 -12.11 -4.81 -13.51
CA LEU A 162 -12.18 -4.27 -14.89
C LEU A 162 -13.59 -4.33 -15.51
N GLU A 163 -14.53 -4.97 -14.82
CA GLU A 163 -15.93 -5.13 -15.25
C GLU A 163 -16.70 -3.81 -15.24
N SER A 164 -16.26 -2.84 -14.43
CA SER A 164 -16.92 -1.55 -14.28
C SER A 164 -16.37 -0.45 -15.21
N LEU A 165 -15.33 -0.74 -16.00
CA LEU A 165 -14.65 0.21 -16.88
C LEU A 165 -14.95 -0.02 -18.37
N LEU A 166 -15.56 -1.17 -18.72
CA LEU A 166 -16.22 -1.35 -20.02
C LEU A 166 -17.71 -1.05 -19.86
N GLY A 167 -18.08 0.22 -20.07
CA GLY A 167 -19.48 0.60 -20.24
C GLY A 167 -20.12 -0.14 -21.43
N PRO A 168 -21.47 -0.22 -21.50
CA PRO A 168 -22.22 -1.02 -22.48
C PRO A 168 -22.08 -0.59 -23.96
N GLU A 169 -21.16 0.31 -24.29
CA GLU A 169 -20.97 0.91 -25.62
C GLU A 169 -19.82 0.27 -26.44
N GLY A 170 -19.25 -0.86 -25.98
CA GLY A 170 -18.09 -1.49 -26.61
C GLY A 170 -18.38 -2.64 -27.59
N LEU A 171 -19.64 -3.01 -27.83
CA LEU A 171 -19.99 -4.17 -28.66
C LEU A 171 -20.90 -3.76 -29.82
N GLU A 172 -20.30 -3.36 -30.94
CA GLU A 172 -21.02 -3.38 -32.22
C GLU A 172 -21.39 -4.84 -32.61
N PRO A 173 -22.55 -5.06 -33.24
CA PRO A 173 -23.27 -6.33 -33.17
C PRO A 173 -22.88 -7.29 -34.30
N LEU A 174 -22.62 -8.55 -33.96
CA LEU A 174 -22.71 -9.66 -34.90
C LEU A 174 -24.13 -10.27 -34.85
N PRO A 175 -24.73 -10.63 -35.99
CA PRO A 175 -26.17 -10.80 -36.09
C PRO A 175 -26.67 -12.19 -35.67
N ALA A 176 -27.94 -12.20 -35.25
CA ALA A 176 -28.87 -13.32 -35.14
C ALA A 176 -28.58 -14.37 -34.05
N LEU A 177 -29.43 -14.41 -33.03
CA LEU A 177 -30.59 -15.31 -32.94
C LEU A 177 -31.50 -14.84 -31.78
N GLU A 178 -32.68 -14.33 -32.11
CA GLU A 178 -33.87 -14.22 -31.23
C GLU A 178 -34.64 -15.58 -31.25
N PRO A 179 -35.65 -15.87 -30.38
CA PRO A 179 -36.13 -15.12 -29.20
C PRO A 179 -36.59 -16.01 -27.99
N VAL A 180 -37.17 -15.33 -27.00
CA VAL A 180 -38.33 -15.65 -26.12
C VAL A 180 -38.11 -16.20 -24.69
N GLU A 181 -38.80 -15.52 -23.76
CA GLU A 181 -39.34 -15.94 -22.45
C GLU A 181 -38.48 -15.70 -21.20
N ALA A 182 -38.67 -14.52 -20.57
CA ALA A 182 -39.09 -14.40 -19.17
C ALA A 182 -39.03 -12.91 -18.70
N LEU A 183 -39.93 -12.08 -19.21
CA LEU A 183 -40.26 -10.76 -18.65
C LEU A 183 -41.57 -10.87 -17.85
N GLU A 184 -41.53 -11.54 -16.70
CA GLU A 184 -42.62 -11.54 -15.72
C GLU A 184 -42.00 -11.63 -14.32
N SER A 185 -41.61 -10.50 -13.71
CA SER A 185 -41.37 -10.38 -12.25
C SER A 185 -41.13 -8.96 -11.73
N LEU A 186 -41.00 -7.93 -12.58
CA LEU A 186 -40.73 -6.54 -12.14
C LEU A 186 -42.01 -5.67 -12.04
N GLU A 187 -43.05 -6.17 -11.39
CA GLU A 187 -44.33 -5.44 -11.26
C GLU A 187 -44.84 -5.31 -9.82
N SER A 188 -43.99 -5.43 -8.79
CA SER A 188 -44.48 -5.50 -7.41
C SER A 188 -43.63 -4.85 -6.32
N LEU A 189 -43.10 -3.62 -6.51
CA LEU A 189 -42.74 -2.73 -5.39
C LEU A 189 -42.84 -1.21 -5.71
N GLU A 190 -43.75 -0.81 -6.60
CA GLU A 190 -44.30 0.56 -6.61
C GLU A 190 -45.51 0.59 -5.67
N THR A 191 -45.30 0.79 -4.38
CA THR A 191 -46.32 1.28 -3.44
C THR A 191 -45.67 1.44 -2.08
N LEU A 192 -45.34 2.69 -1.70
CA LEU A 192 -45.51 3.30 -0.38
C LEU A 192 -44.73 4.64 -0.32
N GLU A 193 -44.96 5.48 -1.33
CA GLU A 193 -44.72 6.92 -1.30
C GLU A 193 -45.96 7.55 -0.65
N SER A 194 -46.05 7.59 0.69
CA SER A 194 -47.13 8.29 1.43
C SER A 194 -46.85 8.40 2.94
N VAL A 195 -45.79 9.11 3.34
CA VAL A 195 -45.73 9.77 4.67
C VAL A 195 -44.94 11.08 4.60
N GLU A 196 -45.34 11.98 3.70
CA GLU A 196 -45.07 13.43 3.82
C GLU A 196 -46.37 14.12 4.26
N ALA A 197 -46.66 14.13 5.57
CA ALA A 197 -47.61 15.07 6.20
C ALA A 197 -47.72 14.84 7.71
N LEU A 198 -46.88 15.52 8.50
CA LEU A 198 -46.97 15.92 9.92
C LEU A 198 -45.50 16.07 10.38
N GLU A 199 -44.93 17.19 10.82
CA GLU A 199 -45.45 18.35 11.55
C GLU A 199 -44.50 19.52 11.32
N ALA A 200 -45.07 20.69 11.04
CA ALA A 200 -44.43 21.98 11.23
C ALA A 200 -44.93 22.55 12.57
N LEU A 201 -44.04 22.66 13.57
CA LEU A 201 -44.23 23.54 14.73
C LEU A 201 -42.89 24.15 15.15
N ASP A 202 -42.73 25.41 14.74
CA ASP A 202 -42.18 26.58 15.43
C ASP A 202 -41.13 26.41 16.56
N ALA A 203 -40.05 27.19 16.43
CA ALA A 203 -38.85 27.25 17.27
C ALA A 203 -39.09 27.90 18.67
N PRO A 204 -38.09 27.90 19.58
CA PRO A 204 -37.09 28.98 19.51
C PRO A 204 -35.64 28.59 19.83
N GLU A 205 -34.76 29.45 19.34
CA GLU A 205 -33.32 29.61 19.51
C GLU A 205 -32.76 29.22 20.90
N PHE A 206 -31.75 28.37 20.90
CA PHE A 206 -30.65 28.41 21.88
C PHE A 206 -29.33 28.23 21.14
N GLU A 207 -28.55 29.31 21.11
CA GLU A 207 -27.13 29.30 20.75
C GLU A 207 -26.40 28.33 21.69
N LEU A 208 -25.96 27.20 21.17
CA LEU A 208 -24.91 26.38 21.78
C LEU A 208 -23.74 26.37 20.82
N ALA A 209 -22.62 26.87 21.33
CA ALA A 209 -21.34 26.97 20.65
C ALA A 209 -21.00 25.68 19.91
N GLU A 210 -20.50 25.83 18.68
CA GLU A 210 -19.85 24.79 17.89
C GLU A 210 -18.67 24.19 18.68
N GLU A 211 -18.97 23.23 19.56
CA GLU A 211 -17.99 22.30 20.09
C GLU A 211 -17.53 21.46 18.90
N SER A 212 -16.34 21.76 18.38
CA SER A 212 -15.67 20.95 17.38
C SER A 212 -15.79 19.47 17.78
N GLU A 213 -16.46 18.68 16.95
CA GLU A 213 -16.77 17.28 17.25
C GLU A 213 -15.52 16.56 17.80
N SER A 214 -15.63 16.05 19.02
CA SER A 214 -14.51 15.38 19.67
C SER A 214 -14.03 14.19 18.84
N ALA A 215 -12.71 14.02 18.69
CA ALA A 215 -12.08 12.98 17.86
C ALA A 215 -12.56 11.56 18.19
N GLU A 216 -13.01 11.33 19.43
CA GLU A 216 -13.59 10.07 19.90
C GLU A 216 -14.99 9.80 19.33
N LEU A 217 -15.82 10.83 19.19
CA LEU A 217 -17.14 10.75 18.54
C LEU A 217 -17.00 10.57 17.02
N ALA A 218 -16.01 11.23 16.43
CA ALA A 218 -15.65 11.02 15.02
C ALA A 218 -15.11 9.60 14.77
N ALA A 219 -14.34 9.03 15.71
CA ALA A 219 -13.88 7.64 15.66
C ALA A 219 -15.02 6.64 15.88
N ALA A 220 -15.96 6.91 16.79
CA ALA A 220 -17.12 6.06 17.03
C ALA A 220 -18.09 6.02 15.83
N ARG A 221 -18.14 7.09 15.01
CA ARG A 221 -18.88 7.11 13.74
C ARG A 221 -18.18 6.35 12.62
N ARG A 222 -16.88 6.03 12.73
CA ARG A 222 -16.18 5.17 11.77
C ARG A 222 -16.65 3.73 12.01
N ARG A 223 -17.58 3.29 11.16
CA ARG A 223 -18.19 1.96 11.22
C ARG A 223 -17.15 0.87 10.96
N HIS A 224 -17.21 -0.23 11.70
CA HIS A 224 -16.34 -1.38 11.49
C HIS A 224 -16.57 -1.95 10.07
N PRO A 225 -15.52 -2.46 9.37
CA PRO A 225 -15.66 -2.98 8.01
C PRO A 225 -16.67 -4.12 7.83
N SER A 226 -17.03 -4.81 8.91
CA SER A 226 -18.05 -5.86 8.91
C SER A 226 -19.49 -5.34 9.08
N HIS A 227 -19.69 -4.03 9.22
CA HIS A 227 -21.01 -3.44 9.35
C HIS A 227 -21.70 -3.38 7.97
N PRO A 228 -22.98 -3.77 7.83
CA PRO A 228 -23.66 -3.85 6.53
C PRO A 228 -23.72 -2.51 5.79
N ASP A 229 -23.74 -1.40 6.53
CA ASP A 229 -23.73 -0.04 5.97
C ASP A 229 -22.31 0.55 5.80
N PHE A 230 -21.25 -0.26 5.91
CA PHE A 230 -19.90 0.18 5.61
C PHE A 230 -19.72 0.21 4.09
N SER A 231 -19.62 1.42 3.54
CA SER A 231 -19.25 1.63 2.14
C SER A 231 -17.79 2.07 2.09
N PRO A 232 -16.87 1.28 1.49
CA PRO A 232 -15.49 1.69 1.33
C PRO A 232 -15.45 2.94 0.45
N MET A 233 -14.91 4.04 0.97
CA MET A 233 -14.68 5.22 0.14
C MET A 233 -13.60 4.89 -0.91
N PRO A 234 -13.79 5.31 -2.18
CA PRO A 234 -12.86 4.97 -3.24
C PRO A 234 -11.49 5.62 -3.01
N ALA A 235 -10.45 4.79 -2.92
CA ALA A 235 -9.05 5.20 -2.78
C ALA A 235 -8.47 5.94 -4.02
N VAL A 236 -9.28 6.16 -5.06
CA VAL A 236 -8.86 6.83 -6.31
C VAL A 236 -8.50 8.29 -6.04
N ALA A 237 -9.26 8.99 -5.19
CA ALA A 237 -8.92 10.35 -4.77
C ALA A 237 -7.59 10.41 -3.98
N ASP A 238 -7.29 9.36 -3.21
CA ASP A 238 -6.04 9.25 -2.47
C ASP A 238 -4.84 8.92 -3.39
N HIS A 239 -5.07 8.18 -4.47
CA HIS A 239 -4.04 7.87 -5.46
C HIS A 239 -3.59 9.13 -6.23
N GLU A 240 -4.54 9.89 -6.79
CA GLU A 240 -4.21 11.13 -7.52
C GLU A 240 -3.54 12.16 -6.61
N ARG A 241 -4.04 12.30 -5.37
CA ARG A 241 -3.41 13.15 -4.36
C ARG A 241 -2.00 12.69 -4.03
N THR A 242 -1.78 11.39 -3.87
CA THR A 242 -0.44 10.83 -3.60
C THR A 242 0.50 11.09 -4.77
N VAL A 243 0.06 10.85 -6.00
CA VAL A 243 0.87 11.09 -7.21
C VAL A 243 1.23 12.57 -7.34
N ALA A 244 0.26 13.48 -7.16
CA ALA A 244 0.51 14.92 -7.17
C ALA A 244 1.53 15.31 -6.10
N ARG A 245 1.37 14.80 -4.87
CA ARG A 245 2.28 15.12 -3.76
C ARG A 245 3.69 14.58 -4.00
N LEU A 246 3.84 13.36 -4.53
CA LEU A 246 5.14 12.82 -4.91
C LEU A 246 5.81 13.66 -6.00
N ALA A 247 5.05 14.17 -6.97
CA ALA A 247 5.57 15.06 -8.01
C ALA A 247 6.04 16.40 -7.43
N GLU A 248 5.28 16.98 -6.49
CA GLU A 248 5.66 18.20 -5.78
C GLU A 248 6.94 18.01 -4.97
N LEU A 249 7.02 16.96 -4.13
CA LEU A 249 8.21 16.65 -3.34
C LEU A 249 9.46 16.47 -4.23
N ALA A 250 9.30 15.81 -5.38
CA ALA A 250 10.38 15.61 -6.33
C ALA A 250 10.78 16.91 -7.04
N HIS A 251 9.81 17.74 -7.41
CA HIS A 251 10.05 19.02 -8.06
C HIS A 251 10.74 20.02 -7.14
N GLU A 252 10.29 20.11 -5.88
CA GLU A 252 10.85 20.98 -4.86
C GLU A 252 12.19 20.47 -4.34
N GLY A 253 12.48 19.17 -4.51
CA GLY A 253 13.67 18.54 -3.98
C GLY A 253 13.69 18.60 -2.45
N THR A 254 12.51 18.41 -1.83
CA THR A 254 12.36 18.50 -0.38
C THR A 254 13.20 17.41 0.29
N PRO A 255 14.09 17.77 1.23
CA PRO A 255 14.94 16.79 1.89
C PRO A 255 14.15 15.95 2.89
N LEU A 256 14.55 14.69 3.02
CA LEU A 256 14.12 13.82 4.10
C LEU A 256 14.72 14.31 5.42
N ALA A 257 13.87 14.28 6.45
CA ALA A 257 14.22 14.60 7.83
C ALA A 257 14.35 13.34 8.69
N ASP A 258 13.55 12.31 8.44
CA ASP A 258 13.56 11.05 9.20
C ASP A 258 13.09 9.88 8.33
N VAL A 259 13.60 8.68 8.61
CA VAL A 259 13.15 7.42 7.98
C VAL A 259 13.04 6.36 9.06
N ARG A 260 11.87 5.74 9.13
CA ARG A 260 11.51 4.71 10.12
C ARG A 260 11.13 3.44 9.39
N PRO A 261 12.07 2.50 9.21
CA PRO A 261 11.79 1.21 8.64
C PRO A 261 10.83 0.42 9.54
N GLY A 262 9.84 -0.24 8.93
CA GLY A 262 8.89 -1.08 9.63
C GLY A 262 9.53 -2.38 10.13
N PRO A 263 9.01 -2.98 11.21
CA PRO A 263 9.39 -4.33 11.57
C PRO A 263 9.04 -5.27 10.40
N LEU A 264 9.99 -6.12 10.02
CA LEU A 264 9.83 -7.11 8.94
C LEU A 264 9.51 -6.52 7.55
N GLY A 265 9.79 -5.24 7.28
CA GLY A 265 9.54 -4.61 5.97
C GLY A 265 8.04 -4.46 5.66
N THR A 266 7.20 -4.36 6.69
CA THR A 266 5.74 -4.26 6.51
C THR A 266 5.30 -2.85 6.13
N LEU A 267 5.78 -1.84 6.86
CA LEU A 267 5.43 -0.44 6.65
C LEU A 267 6.62 0.45 6.96
N ASP A 268 7.15 1.12 5.95
CA ASP A 268 8.19 2.12 6.15
C ASP A 268 7.59 3.52 6.14
N VAL A 269 8.07 4.39 7.03
CA VAL A 269 7.61 5.77 7.14
C VAL A 269 8.77 6.72 6.86
N TYR A 270 8.59 7.61 5.89
CA TYR A 270 9.56 8.61 5.47
C TYR A 270 8.99 9.99 5.75
N VAL A 271 9.72 10.81 6.49
CA VAL A 271 9.29 12.15 6.90
C VAL A 271 10.16 13.18 6.19
N PHE A 272 9.52 14.09 5.46
CA PHE A 272 10.17 15.20 4.76
C PHE A 272 10.24 16.45 5.63
N ALA A 273 11.18 17.34 5.31
CA ALA A 273 11.39 18.57 6.05
C ALA A 273 10.22 19.56 6.00
N ASP A 274 9.33 19.42 5.01
CA ASP A 274 8.09 20.20 4.90
C ASP A 274 6.93 19.64 5.75
N GLY A 275 7.17 18.56 6.50
CA GLY A 275 6.20 17.86 7.32
C GLY A 275 5.49 16.71 6.61
N THR A 276 5.69 16.54 5.30
CA THR A 276 5.06 15.44 4.55
C THR A 276 5.56 14.10 5.04
N THR A 277 4.64 13.16 5.19
CA THR A 277 4.92 11.76 5.53
C THR A 277 4.54 10.87 4.36
N LEU A 278 5.46 9.98 3.97
CA LEU A 278 5.20 8.88 3.04
C LEU A 278 5.19 7.57 3.80
N CYS A 279 4.10 6.83 3.65
CA CYS A 279 3.92 5.47 4.16
C CYS A 279 4.04 4.50 2.99
N LEU A 280 5.00 3.58 3.03
CA LEU A 280 5.25 2.59 1.97
C LEU A 280 4.96 1.17 2.45
N THR A 281 4.26 0.38 1.63
CA THR A 281 3.89 -1.01 1.94
C THR A 281 3.96 -1.87 0.68
N PRO A 282 4.58 -3.07 0.71
CA PRO A 282 5.59 -3.47 1.69
C PRO A 282 6.82 -2.57 1.57
N GLY A 283 7.50 -2.36 2.69
CA GLY A 283 8.78 -1.68 2.76
C GLY A 283 9.93 -2.63 2.43
N ASP A 284 10.97 -2.12 1.77
CA ASP A 284 12.22 -2.87 1.61
C ASP A 284 13.21 -2.38 2.67
N ARG A 285 13.54 -3.29 3.59
CA ARG A 285 14.35 -2.99 4.76
C ARG A 285 15.76 -2.52 4.38
N GLU A 286 16.40 -3.13 3.38
CA GLU A 286 17.77 -2.79 3.02
C GLU A 286 17.84 -1.37 2.47
N THR A 287 16.90 -1.02 1.59
CA THR A 287 16.82 0.33 1.02
C THR A 287 16.41 1.37 2.06
N ALA A 288 15.46 1.06 2.94
CA ALA A 288 15.08 1.95 4.04
C ALA A 288 16.22 2.17 5.04
N GLU A 289 16.99 1.13 5.38
CA GLU A 289 18.17 1.23 6.24
C GLU A 289 19.30 2.03 5.59
N SER A 290 19.48 1.90 4.27
CA SER A 290 20.44 2.69 3.49
C SER A 290 20.11 4.18 3.51
N VAL A 291 18.85 4.55 3.23
CA VAL A 291 18.41 5.96 3.30
C VAL A 291 18.51 6.50 4.74
N ALA A 292 18.13 5.71 5.74
CA ALA A 292 18.28 6.08 7.15
C ALA A 292 19.77 6.20 7.55
N GLY A 293 20.66 5.40 6.97
CA GLY A 293 22.11 5.49 7.12
C GLY A 293 22.65 6.80 6.59
N ALA A 294 22.27 7.18 5.37
CA ALA A 294 22.64 8.44 4.75
C ALA A 294 22.24 9.65 5.62
N LEU A 295 21.04 9.63 6.20
CA LEU A 295 20.59 10.67 7.14
C LEU A 295 21.50 10.74 8.39
N ARG A 296 21.87 9.59 8.97
CA ARG A 296 22.78 9.54 10.13
C ARG A 296 24.18 10.06 9.80
N ASP A 297 24.63 9.84 8.57
CA ASP A 297 25.92 10.32 8.07
C ASP A 297 25.89 11.82 7.70
N GLY A 298 24.75 12.50 7.88
CA GLY A 298 24.58 13.94 7.66
C GLY A 298 24.27 14.31 6.21
N HIS A 299 23.92 13.34 5.38
CA HIS A 299 23.43 13.61 4.03
C HIS A 299 21.96 14.05 4.04
N CYS A 300 21.52 14.67 2.95
CA CYS A 300 20.14 15.13 2.76
C CYS A 300 19.51 14.39 1.56
N PRO A 301 19.01 13.15 1.75
CA PRO A 301 18.28 12.43 0.71
C PRO A 301 17.05 13.21 0.23
N VAL A 302 16.87 13.29 -1.08
CA VAL A 302 15.71 13.91 -1.74
C VAL A 302 15.04 12.90 -2.64
N LEU A 303 13.73 13.02 -2.80
CA LEU A 303 13.01 12.28 -3.83
C LEU A 303 13.35 12.90 -5.20
N LEU A 304 13.83 12.09 -6.14
CA LEU A 304 14.06 12.52 -7.53
C LEU A 304 12.84 12.33 -8.41
N GLY A 305 11.97 11.40 -8.03
CA GLY A 305 10.75 11.09 -8.76
C GLY A 305 10.10 9.82 -8.26
N GLY A 306 8.80 9.73 -8.51
CA GLY A 306 8.00 8.53 -8.33
C GLY A 306 7.20 8.25 -9.59
N SER A 307 7.08 6.97 -9.96
CA SER A 307 6.16 6.54 -11.03
C SER A 307 5.26 5.42 -10.53
N GLY A 308 3.99 5.46 -10.91
CA GLY A 308 3.05 4.36 -10.70
C GLY A 308 3.15 3.34 -11.84
N ILE A 309 3.24 2.05 -11.54
CA ILE A 309 3.22 0.95 -12.50
C ILE A 309 2.22 -0.10 -12.01
N SER A 310 1.09 -0.26 -12.70
CA SER A 310 0.11 -1.33 -12.44
C SER A 310 -0.34 -1.43 -10.97
N GLY A 311 -0.53 -0.28 -10.31
CA GLY A 311 -0.94 -0.21 -8.90
C GLY A 311 0.21 -0.06 -7.90
N ALA A 312 1.44 -0.44 -8.28
CA ALA A 312 2.65 -0.25 -7.50
C ALA A 312 3.32 1.09 -7.79
N TYR A 313 4.30 1.46 -6.97
CA TYR A 313 5.11 2.66 -7.07
C TYR A 313 6.60 2.33 -7.14
N ALA A 314 7.32 3.02 -8.02
CA ALA A 314 8.78 3.06 -8.05
C ALA A 314 9.24 4.45 -7.64
N LEU A 315 9.98 4.55 -6.53
CA LEU A 315 10.53 5.81 -6.01
C LEU A 315 12.04 5.81 -6.14
N THR A 316 12.62 6.96 -6.47
CA THR A 316 14.09 7.14 -6.52
C THR A 316 14.51 8.19 -5.54
N PHE A 317 15.36 7.83 -4.58
CA PHE A 317 15.99 8.75 -3.65
C PHE A 317 17.44 8.96 -4.01
N SER A 318 17.93 10.18 -3.87
CA SER A 318 19.35 10.51 -4.02
C SER A 318 19.83 11.45 -2.93
N TRP A 319 21.09 11.29 -2.54
CA TRP A 319 21.79 12.23 -1.67
C TRP A 319 23.17 12.63 -2.21
N GLY A 320 23.45 12.30 -3.47
CA GLY A 320 24.67 12.69 -4.17
C GLY A 320 24.65 12.33 -5.66
N GLU A 321 25.82 12.37 -6.29
CA GLU A 321 25.98 12.16 -7.75
C GLU A 321 26.45 10.75 -8.09
N ARG A 322 26.97 10.01 -7.12
CA ARG A 322 27.46 8.65 -7.35
C ARG A 322 26.34 7.63 -7.31
N ARG A 323 26.59 6.46 -7.90
CA ARG A 323 25.57 5.41 -8.03
C ARG A 323 25.19 4.79 -6.67
N ASP A 324 26.13 4.75 -5.74
CA ASP A 324 25.97 4.32 -4.34
C ASP A 324 25.25 5.35 -3.47
N GLU A 325 25.07 6.59 -3.96
CA GLU A 325 24.35 7.67 -3.29
C GLU A 325 22.88 7.78 -3.79
N ASN A 326 22.41 6.73 -4.48
CA ASN A 326 21.06 6.62 -5.02
C ASN A 326 20.44 5.29 -4.60
N VAL A 327 19.15 5.34 -4.25
CA VAL A 327 18.35 4.17 -3.88
C VAL A 327 17.06 4.15 -4.68
N TYR A 328 16.69 2.95 -5.13
CA TYR A 328 15.45 2.69 -5.86
C TYR A 328 14.55 1.81 -4.99
N ILE A 329 13.34 2.27 -4.72
CA ILE A 329 12.38 1.59 -3.87
C ILE A 329 11.16 1.21 -4.70
N LEU A 330 10.77 -0.06 -4.62
CA LEU A 330 9.52 -0.55 -5.17
C LEU A 330 8.55 -0.81 -4.00
N ALA A 331 7.38 -0.17 -4.04
CA ALA A 331 6.33 -0.36 -3.04
C ALA A 331 5.00 -0.69 -3.73
N ASP A 332 4.20 -1.56 -3.14
CA ASP A 332 2.87 -1.89 -3.67
C ASP A 332 1.89 -0.73 -3.43
N ARG A 333 2.02 -0.05 -2.28
CA ARG A 333 1.25 1.13 -1.92
C ARG A 333 2.15 2.21 -1.35
N VAL A 334 1.84 3.43 -1.75
CA VAL A 334 2.39 4.66 -1.17
C VAL A 334 1.21 5.52 -0.78
N ILE A 335 1.26 6.08 0.43
CA ILE A 335 0.31 7.09 0.88
C ILE A 335 1.12 8.31 1.28
N ALA A 336 0.81 9.46 0.68
CA ALA A 336 1.39 10.73 1.05
C ALA A 336 0.39 11.56 1.87
N SER A 337 0.78 11.96 3.07
CA SER A 337 0.00 12.86 3.92
C SER A 337 0.88 14.01 4.37
N LEU A 338 0.35 15.23 4.29
CA LEU A 338 0.89 16.40 4.98
C LEU A 338 0.34 16.48 6.41
#